data_AF-A0A7Y0FWW8-F1
#
_entry.id   AF-A0A7Y0FWW8-F1
#
_cell.length_a   1.000
_cell.length_b   1.000
_cell.length_c   1.000
_cell.angle_alpha   90.00
_cell.angle_beta   90.00
_cell.angle_gamma   90.00
#
_symmetry.space_group_name_H-M   'P 1'
#
loop_
_entity.id
_entity.type
_entity.pdbx_description
1 polymer ?
#
loop_
_entity_poly.entity_id
_entity_poly.type
_entity_poly.pdbx_seq_one_letter_code
_entity_poly.pdbx_strand_id
1 'polypeptide(L)'
;MAKSDHYELERAREARHEARWRLMGTCHLGLRHNTTPEQGCRIRRCRRNRMCSGPMLATPRQGPAITRERDLGLSGVAVACLPRCMVNLDDELFELHAQNTLPQLEEALFGSPPRLLRRIMSPDRAHRRFLGGPDDDEPDP
;
A
#
# COMPACT_ATOMS: atom_id res chain seq x y z
N MET A 1 -20.48 11.60 -24.35
CA MET A 1 -20.23 11.82 -22.92
C MET A 1 -19.32 10.72 -22.41
N ALA A 2 -18.00 10.84 -22.61
CA ALA A 2 -17.02 9.76 -22.32
C ALA A 2 -15.98 10.15 -21.25
N LYS A 3 -16.02 11.40 -20.75
CA LYS A 3 -15.03 11.91 -19.79
C LYS A 3 -15.31 11.49 -18.34
N SER A 4 -16.57 11.21 -17.97
CA SER A 4 -16.93 10.78 -16.61
C SER A 4 -16.39 9.39 -16.28
N ASP A 5 -16.48 8.46 -17.22
CA ASP A 5 -16.21 7.05 -16.96
C ASP A 5 -14.72 6.79 -16.77
N HIS A 6 -13.87 7.49 -17.53
CA HIS A 6 -12.43 7.45 -17.33
C HIS A 6 -12.01 8.09 -16.00
N TYR A 7 -12.68 9.17 -15.58
CA TYR A 7 -12.35 9.83 -14.32
C TYR A 7 -12.64 8.96 -13.10
N GLU A 8 -13.81 8.31 -13.06
CA GLU A 8 -14.15 7.41 -11.94
C GLU A 8 -13.24 6.18 -11.90
N LEU A 9 -12.90 5.63 -13.06
CA LEU A 9 -11.95 4.53 -13.18
C LEU A 9 -10.55 4.92 -12.66
N GLU A 10 -10.04 6.07 -13.08
CA GLU A 10 -8.74 6.58 -12.64
C GLU A 10 -8.72 6.86 -11.13
N ARG A 11 -9.80 7.42 -10.59
CA ARG A 11 -9.94 7.62 -9.14
C ARG A 11 -9.94 6.32 -8.36
N ALA A 12 -10.64 5.29 -8.85
CA ALA A 12 -10.65 3.96 -8.22
C ALA A 12 -9.25 3.31 -8.27
N ARG A 13 -8.55 3.48 -9.39
CA ARG A 13 -7.15 3.02 -9.55
C ARG A 13 -6.21 3.73 -8.61
N GLU A 14 -6.30 5.05 -8.49
CA GLU A 14 -5.48 5.85 -7.58
C GLU A 14 -5.68 5.40 -6.14
N ALA A 15 -6.93 5.22 -5.70
CA ALA A 15 -7.26 4.73 -4.37
C ALA A 15 -6.67 3.32 -4.11
N ARG A 16 -6.82 2.40 -5.08
CA ARG A 16 -6.25 1.04 -4.98
C ARG A 16 -4.72 1.07 -4.92
N HIS A 17 -4.10 1.91 -5.75
CA HIS A 17 -2.65 2.09 -5.80
C HIS A 17 -2.10 2.65 -4.48
N GLU A 18 -2.75 3.68 -3.94
CA GLU A 18 -2.41 4.23 -2.63
C GLU A 18 -2.55 3.19 -1.52
N ALA A 19 -3.68 2.48 -1.46
CA ALA A 19 -3.91 1.44 -0.45
C ALA A 19 -2.83 0.35 -0.50
N ARG A 20 -2.52 -0.14 -1.70
CA ARG A 20 -1.50 -1.15 -1.95
C ARG A 20 -0.13 -0.72 -1.41
N TRP A 21 0.34 0.46 -1.81
CA TRP A 21 1.66 0.93 -1.42
C TRP A 21 1.75 1.37 0.04
N ARG A 22 0.66 1.88 0.62
CA ARG A 22 0.60 2.14 2.07
C ARG A 22 0.68 0.87 2.89
N LEU A 23 0.05 -0.21 2.44
CA LEU A 23 0.19 -1.49 3.13
C LEU A 23 1.62 -2.01 3.04
N MET A 24 2.24 -1.95 1.86
CA MET A 24 3.67 -2.24 1.73
C MET A 24 4.52 -1.42 2.70
N GLY A 25 4.25 -0.10 2.79
CA GLY A 25 4.93 0.78 3.75
C GLY A 25 4.74 0.33 5.19
N THR A 26 3.56 -0.20 5.50
CA THR A 26 3.20 -0.75 6.81
C THR A 26 3.93 -2.06 7.11
N CYS A 27 3.99 -2.99 6.15
CA CYS A 27 4.77 -4.21 6.28
C CYS A 27 6.27 -3.91 6.42
N HIS A 28 6.78 -2.94 5.66
CA HIS A 28 8.17 -2.49 5.77
C HIS A 28 8.49 -1.90 7.15
N LEU A 29 7.56 -1.13 7.73
CA LEU A 29 7.68 -0.64 9.12
C LEU A 29 7.74 -1.77 10.15
N GLY A 30 6.97 -2.85 9.95
CA GLY A 30 6.87 -3.96 10.90
C GLY A 30 8.01 -4.98 10.79
N LEU A 31 8.48 -5.26 9.57
CA LEU A 31 9.41 -6.36 9.29
C LEU A 31 10.90 -5.97 9.42
N ARG A 32 11.25 -4.69 9.27
CA ARG A 32 12.67 -4.25 9.21
C ARG A 32 13.13 -3.37 10.35
N HIS A 33 12.32 -3.19 11.38
CA HIS A 33 12.69 -2.34 12.52
C HIS A 33 13.89 -2.88 13.34
N ASN A 34 14.32 -4.13 13.08
CA ASN A 34 15.38 -4.81 13.85
C ASN A 34 16.73 -4.92 13.13
N THR A 35 16.86 -4.60 11.84
CA THR A 35 18.11 -4.89 11.09
C THR A 35 18.87 -3.65 10.61
N THR A 36 18.22 -2.51 10.33
CA THR A 36 18.94 -1.25 9.99
C THR A 36 18.11 0.00 10.33
N PRO A 37 18.45 0.75 11.41
CA PRO A 37 17.69 1.95 11.82
C PRO A 37 17.75 3.10 10.81
N GLU A 38 18.72 3.11 9.89
CA GLU A 38 18.94 4.22 8.94
C GLU A 38 18.07 4.17 7.68
N GLN A 39 17.53 2.98 7.34
CA GLN A 39 16.76 2.74 6.11
C GLN A 39 15.23 2.75 6.31
N GLY A 40 14.76 2.91 7.55
CA GLY A 40 13.33 2.90 7.88
C GLY A 40 12.60 4.21 7.56
N CYS A 41 11.26 4.13 7.52
CA CYS A 41 10.40 5.32 7.38
C CYS A 41 10.66 6.32 8.52
N ARG A 42 11.18 7.51 8.17
CA ARG A 42 11.55 8.56 9.14
C ARG A 42 10.36 9.27 9.79
N ILE A 43 9.14 9.06 9.28
CA ILE A 43 7.94 9.74 9.76
C ILE A 43 7.55 9.18 11.14
N ARG A 44 7.64 10.03 12.18
CA ARG A 44 7.33 9.67 13.57
C ARG A 44 5.94 9.07 13.73
N ARG A 45 4.92 9.65 13.06
CA ARG A 45 3.53 9.15 13.09
C ARG A 45 3.44 7.72 12.57
N CYS A 46 4.15 7.40 11.47
CA CYS A 46 4.14 6.07 10.89
C CYS A 46 4.73 5.03 11.84
N ARG A 47 5.87 5.34 12.46
CA ARG A 47 6.52 4.46 13.44
C ARG A 47 5.67 4.26 14.70
N ARG A 48 5.13 5.34 15.26
CA ARG A 48 4.27 5.30 16.45
C ARG A 48 3.04 4.41 16.22
N ASN A 49 2.38 4.57 15.08
CA ASN A 49 1.14 3.87 14.78
C ASN A 49 1.37 2.53 14.07
N ARG A 50 2.63 2.17 13.81
CA ARG A 50 3.04 1.01 12.99
C ARG A 50 2.24 0.93 11.68
N MET A 51 1.97 2.07 11.05
CA MET A 51 1.11 2.17 9.86
C MET A 51 1.54 3.33 8.98
N CYS A 52 1.71 3.07 7.68
CA CYS A 52 2.15 4.08 6.74
C CYS A 52 1.08 5.14 6.48
N SER A 53 1.31 6.32 7.04
CA SER A 53 0.48 7.53 6.92
C SER A 53 1.24 8.68 6.27
N GLY A 54 2.37 8.39 5.62
CA GLY A 54 3.20 9.40 4.95
C GLY A 54 2.54 10.00 3.71
N PRO A 55 3.08 11.11 3.19
CA PRO A 55 2.62 11.69 1.93
C PRO A 55 2.95 10.75 0.77
N MET A 56 2.05 10.74 -0.22
CA MET A 56 2.27 10.14 -1.55
C MET A 56 3.02 11.16 -2.41
N LEU A 57 4.15 10.76 -2.99
CA LEU A 57 5.03 11.64 -3.75
C LEU A 57 5.23 11.07 -5.15
N ALA A 58 5.10 11.92 -6.16
CA ALA A 58 5.43 11.56 -7.54
C ALA A 58 6.91 11.14 -7.62
N THR A 59 7.19 10.10 -8.40
CA THR A 59 8.55 9.54 -8.45
C THR A 59 8.84 8.90 -9.82
N PRO A 60 10.08 9.04 -10.34
CA PRO A 60 10.48 8.39 -11.59
C PRO A 60 10.45 6.86 -11.50
N ARG A 61 10.49 6.28 -10.29
CA ARG A 61 10.37 4.83 -10.07
C ARG A 61 9.09 4.23 -10.65
N GLN A 62 8.03 5.04 -10.78
CA GLN A 62 6.76 4.60 -11.37
C GLN A 62 6.72 4.71 -12.90
N GLY A 63 7.81 5.12 -13.56
CA GLY A 63 7.90 5.24 -15.02
C GLY A 63 7.32 4.02 -15.77
N PRO A 64 7.75 2.78 -15.48
CA PRO A 64 7.19 1.59 -16.12
C PRO A 64 5.69 1.39 -15.85
N ALA A 65 5.19 1.74 -14.66
CA ALA A 65 3.77 1.64 -14.32
C ALA A 65 2.94 2.69 -15.07
N ILE A 66 3.44 3.92 -15.15
CA ILE A 66 2.82 5.03 -15.90
C ILE A 66 2.74 4.67 -17.38
N THR A 67 3.81 4.14 -17.98
CA THR A 67 3.82 3.69 -19.38
C THR A 67 2.74 2.64 -19.62
N ARG A 68 2.67 1.61 -18.75
CA ARG A 68 1.63 0.57 -18.85
C ARG A 68 0.20 1.14 -18.78
N GLU A 69 -0.05 2.14 -17.94
CA GLU A 69 -1.37 2.78 -17.89
C GLU A 69 -1.68 3.57 -19.17
N ARG A 70 -0.69 4.25 -19.73
CA ARG A 70 -0.83 4.97 -21.01
C ARG A 70 -1.10 4.04 -22.18
N ASP A 71 -0.45 2.88 -22.20
CA ASP A 71 -0.70 1.83 -23.20
C ASP A 71 -2.14 1.29 -23.13
N LEU A 72 -2.78 1.37 -21.95
CA LEU A 72 -4.19 1.04 -21.74
C LEU A 72 -5.16 2.21 -22.05
N GLY A 73 -4.65 3.34 -22.54
CA GLY A 73 -5.45 4.53 -22.84
C GLY A 73 -5.79 5.40 -21.63
N LEU A 74 -5.09 5.23 -20.50
CA LEU A 74 -5.25 6.05 -19.29
C LEU A 74 -4.16 7.13 -19.20
N SER A 75 -4.33 8.10 -18.31
CA SER A 75 -3.35 9.19 -18.15
C SER A 75 -2.02 8.74 -17.52
N GLY A 76 -2.08 7.69 -16.68
CA GLY A 76 -0.98 7.22 -15.84
C GLY A 76 -0.80 7.98 -14.53
N VAL A 77 -1.63 8.99 -14.26
CA VAL A 77 -1.53 9.82 -13.04
C VAL A 77 -1.85 9.01 -11.79
N ALA A 78 -2.81 8.07 -11.89
CA ALA A 78 -3.29 7.25 -10.79
C ALA A 78 -2.18 6.41 -10.12
N VAL A 79 -1.15 6.03 -10.87
CA VAL A 79 -0.03 5.20 -10.39
C VAL A 79 1.28 5.97 -10.20
N ALA A 80 1.29 7.29 -10.40
CA ALA A 80 2.53 8.05 -10.47
C ALA A 80 3.23 8.26 -9.11
N CYS A 81 2.50 8.08 -8.01
CA CYS A 81 2.96 8.45 -6.67
C CYS A 81 3.28 7.24 -5.80
N LEU A 82 4.27 7.37 -4.92
CA LEU A 82 4.58 6.37 -3.89
C LEU A 82 4.61 7.01 -2.50
N PRO A 83 4.34 6.26 -1.42
CA PRO A 83 4.59 6.76 -0.08
C PRO A 83 6.06 7.15 0.08
N ARG A 84 6.33 8.26 0.78
CA ARG A 84 7.70 8.77 1.00
C ARG A 84 8.71 7.72 1.46
N CYS A 85 8.29 6.74 2.26
CA CYS A 85 9.17 5.67 2.72
C CYS A 85 9.65 4.75 1.59
N MET A 86 8.82 4.52 0.57
CA MET A 86 9.15 3.71 -0.60
C MET A 86 9.98 4.50 -1.62
N VAL A 87 9.73 5.81 -1.73
CA VAL A 87 10.57 6.70 -2.55
C VAL A 87 12.03 6.70 -2.08
N ASN A 88 12.22 6.74 -0.76
CA ASN A 88 13.53 6.82 -0.11
C ASN A 88 14.22 5.47 0.07
N LEU A 89 13.59 4.38 -0.36
CA LEU A 89 14.20 3.08 -0.29
C LEU A 89 15.36 2.98 -1.28
N ASP A 90 16.37 2.20 -0.95
CA ASP A 90 17.41 1.84 -1.92
C ASP A 90 16.80 1.03 -3.08
N ASP A 91 17.50 1.03 -4.22
CA ASP A 91 16.98 0.44 -5.46
C ASP A 91 16.77 -1.07 -5.34
N GLU A 92 17.70 -1.78 -4.68
CA GLU A 92 17.63 -3.22 -4.52
C GLU A 92 16.42 -3.65 -3.67
N LEU A 93 16.20 -2.98 -2.54
CA LEU A 93 15.05 -3.22 -1.69
C LEU A 93 13.75 -2.76 -2.35
N PHE A 94 13.78 -1.69 -3.13
CA PHE A 94 12.61 -1.24 -3.86
C PHE A 94 12.17 -2.30 -4.87
N GLU A 95 13.10 -2.79 -5.68
CA GLU A 95 12.84 -3.84 -6.66
C GLU A 95 12.42 -5.15 -6.00
N LEU A 96 13.10 -5.57 -4.91
CA LEU A 96 12.70 -6.74 -4.13
C LEU A 96 11.23 -6.63 -3.68
N HIS A 97 10.85 -5.48 -3.15
CA HIS A 97 9.48 -5.24 -2.70
C HIS A 97 8.49 -5.17 -3.87
N ALA A 98 8.84 -4.48 -4.96
CA ALA A 98 7.98 -4.31 -6.12
C ALA A 98 7.71 -5.63 -6.84
N GLN A 99 8.72 -6.49 -6.95
CA GLN A 99 8.66 -7.74 -7.72
C GLN A 99 8.16 -8.93 -6.88
N ASN A 100 8.50 -9.00 -5.59
CA ASN A 100 8.20 -10.17 -4.77
C ASN A 100 7.14 -9.90 -3.70
N THR A 101 7.33 -8.89 -2.86
CA THR A 101 6.44 -8.67 -1.70
C THR A 101 5.08 -8.14 -2.12
N LEU A 102 5.06 -7.23 -3.09
CA LEU A 102 3.86 -6.54 -3.53
C LEU A 102 2.83 -7.50 -4.16
N PRO A 103 3.20 -8.41 -5.09
CA PRO A 103 2.24 -9.38 -5.61
C PRO A 103 1.72 -10.36 -4.55
N GLN A 104 2.59 -10.79 -3.62
CA GLN A 104 2.20 -11.68 -2.52
C GLN A 104 1.18 -11.02 -1.57
N LEU A 105 1.36 -9.72 -1.27
CA LEU A 105 0.38 -8.97 -0.50
C LEU A 105 -0.92 -8.77 -1.28
N GLU A 106 -0.84 -8.49 -2.58
CA GLU A 106 -2.04 -8.37 -3.41
C GLU A 106 -2.86 -9.66 -3.43
N GLU A 107 -2.21 -10.81 -3.59
CA GLU A 107 -2.84 -12.13 -3.53
C GLU A 107 -3.45 -12.39 -2.15
N ALA A 108 -2.74 -12.04 -1.07
CA ALA A 108 -3.20 -12.19 0.31
C ALA A 108 -4.48 -11.39 0.64
N LEU A 109 -4.65 -10.20 0.05
CA LEU A 109 -5.70 -9.25 0.42
C LEU A 109 -6.87 -9.22 -0.55
N PHE A 110 -6.55 -9.35 -1.84
CA PHE A 110 -7.51 -9.23 -2.94
C PHE A 110 -7.78 -10.57 -3.62
N GLY A 111 -7.03 -11.62 -3.28
CA GLY A 111 -7.37 -13.02 -3.58
C GLY A 111 -8.16 -13.69 -2.45
N SER A 112 -8.52 -14.97 -2.63
CA SER A 112 -9.09 -15.78 -1.54
C SER A 112 -8.02 -16.05 -0.49
N PRO A 113 -8.15 -15.58 0.76
CA PRO A 113 -7.02 -15.54 1.69
C PRO A 113 -6.65 -16.95 2.19
N PRO A 114 -5.36 -17.35 2.13
CA PRO A 114 -4.90 -18.52 2.88
C PRO A 114 -5.00 -18.25 4.39
N ARG A 115 -5.44 -19.26 5.14
CA ARG A 115 -5.71 -19.18 6.59
C ARG A 115 -4.55 -18.63 7.44
N LEU A 116 -3.31 -18.68 6.95
CA LEU A 116 -2.10 -18.25 7.66
C LEU A 116 -1.95 -16.72 7.76
N LEU A 117 -2.44 -15.96 6.78
CA LEU A 117 -2.30 -14.49 6.76
C LEU A 117 -3.21 -13.78 7.75
N ARG A 118 -4.34 -14.40 8.11
CA ARG A 118 -5.26 -13.91 9.17
C ARG A 118 -4.57 -13.70 10.52
N ARG A 119 -3.49 -14.43 10.81
CA ARG A 119 -2.78 -14.36 12.09
C ARG A 119 -1.71 -13.26 12.16
N ILE A 120 -1.08 -12.95 11.02
CA ILE A 120 -0.06 -11.90 10.90
C ILE A 120 -0.73 -10.54 10.74
N MET A 121 -1.89 -10.52 10.06
CA MET A 121 -2.67 -9.32 9.77
C MET A 121 -3.80 -9.05 10.76
N SER A 122 -3.85 -9.72 11.92
CA SER A 122 -4.80 -9.38 12.99
C SER A 122 -4.73 -7.87 13.25
N PRO A 123 -5.68 -7.07 12.75
CA PRO A 123 -5.53 -5.64 12.78
C PRO A 123 -5.76 -5.21 14.22
N ASP A 124 -4.86 -4.40 14.77
CA ASP A 124 -5.12 -3.71 16.03
C ASP A 124 -6.43 -2.91 15.91
N ARG A 125 -7.09 -2.63 17.03
CA ARG A 125 -8.41 -1.97 17.07
C ARG A 125 -8.48 -0.69 16.21
N ALA A 126 -7.36 0.05 16.12
CA ALA A 126 -7.22 1.24 15.29
C ALA A 126 -7.28 0.96 13.77
N HIS A 127 -6.78 -0.20 13.34
CA HIS A 127 -6.74 -0.61 11.94
C HIS A 127 -8.12 -1.16 11.50
N ARG A 128 -8.87 -1.83 12.40
CA ARG A 128 -10.28 -2.21 12.15
C ARG A 128 -11.18 -1.00 11.92
N ARG A 129 -11.03 0.05 12.74
CA ARG A 129 -11.78 1.31 12.58
C ARG A 129 -11.45 2.05 11.28
N PHE A 130 -10.21 1.95 10.78
CA PHE A 130 -9.82 2.60 9.52
C PHE A 130 -10.33 1.85 8.28
N LEU A 131 -10.42 0.51 8.35
CA LEU A 131 -10.93 -0.32 7.25
C LEU A 131 -12.46 -0.44 7.21
N GLY A 132 -13.19 0.19 8.15
CA GLY A 132 -14.65 0.12 8.22
C GLY A 132 -15.19 -1.28 8.52
N GLY A 133 -14.40 -2.11 9.22
CA GLY A 133 -14.85 -3.44 9.64
C GLY A 133 -15.98 -3.32 10.68
N PRO A 134 -17.02 -4.17 10.62
CA PRO A 134 -18.07 -4.18 11.62
C PRO A 134 -17.47 -4.46 13.00
N ASP A 135 -17.92 -3.70 14.00
CA ASP A 135 -17.67 -4.00 15.40
C ASP A 135 -18.48 -5.26 15.73
N ASP A 136 -17.90 -6.44 15.52
CA ASP A 136 -18.45 -7.72 15.99
C ASP A 136 -18.27 -7.81 17.53
N ASP A 137 -18.76 -6.81 18.26
CA ASP A 137 -18.98 -6.85 19.70
C ASP A 137 -20.48 -7.18 19.92
N GLU A 138 -20.92 -8.34 19.42
CA GLU A 138 -22.14 -8.97 19.90
C GLU A 138 -21.75 -9.76 21.17
N PRO A 139 -22.21 -9.36 22.36
CA PRO A 139 -21.87 -10.09 23.58
C PRO A 139 -22.53 -11.47 23.52
N ASP A 140 -21.72 -12.52 23.68
CA ASP A 140 -22.20 -13.90 23.81
C ASP A 140 -23.25 -13.99 24.95
N PRO A 141 -24.38 -14.71 24.75
CA PRO A 141 -25.46 -14.86 25.72
C PRO A 141 -25.09 -15.67 26.96
#